data_AF-A0A4Y9ZH83-F1
#
_entry.id   AF-A0A4Y9ZH83-F1
#
_cell.length_a   1.000
_cell.length_b   1.000
_cell.length_c   1.000
_cell.angle_alpha   90.00
_cell.angle_beta   90.00
_cell.angle_gamma   90.00
#
_symmetry.space_group_name_H-M   'P 1'
#
loop_
_entity.id
_entity.type
_entity.pdbx_description
1 polymer ?
#
loop_
_entity_poly.entity_id
_entity_poly.type
_entity_poly.pdbx_seq_one_letter_code
_entity_poly.pdbx_strand_id
1 'polypeptide(L)'
;MLLSSRLHVLGDALRVAKDTMVTKGVASVRSPVRNLCDFRADITHESFVEAVVWAFREEYHIDEPVQFVNDEQATAIDYIRHGMAELPSWDWAFGQTPEFTYKLRQSFSWGDVTADLHSRHGIILSCDLVAADGTMQRDLQTVGAALRGQKYGFVDDKVEGVAATDPAREVWSWLQREMSS
;
A
#
# COMPACT_ATOMS: atom_id res chain seq x y z
N MET A 1 -14.67 14.49 2.11
CA MET A 1 -16.06 14.50 1.62
C MET A 1 -16.07 14.07 0.16
N LEU A 2 -16.99 13.18 -0.27
CA LEU A 2 -17.10 12.78 -1.68
C LEU A 2 -18.01 13.75 -2.43
N LEU A 3 -17.43 14.78 -3.06
CA LEU A 3 -18.18 15.79 -3.81
C LEU A 3 -18.55 15.27 -5.21
N SER A 4 -17.54 15.06 -6.05
CA SER A 4 -17.64 14.64 -7.45
C SER A 4 -16.56 13.61 -7.82
N SER A 5 -16.19 12.74 -6.86
CA SER A 5 -15.10 11.77 -7.01
C SER A 5 -15.42 10.70 -8.05
N ARG A 6 -14.39 10.19 -8.75
CA ARG A 6 -14.53 9.06 -9.68
C ARG A 6 -14.64 7.75 -8.89
N LEU A 7 -15.86 7.39 -8.50
CA LEU A 7 -16.11 6.26 -7.59
C LEU A 7 -15.65 4.90 -8.13
N HIS A 8 -15.59 4.72 -9.46
CA HIS A 8 -15.05 3.49 -10.05
C HIS A 8 -13.54 3.35 -9.79
N VAL A 9 -12.75 4.40 -10.01
CA VAL A 9 -11.30 4.41 -9.72
C VAL A 9 -11.03 4.17 -8.24
N LEU A 10 -11.82 4.80 -7.37
CA LEU A 10 -11.75 4.58 -5.92
C LEU A 10 -12.05 3.12 -5.57
N GLY A 11 -13.09 2.55 -6.17
CA GLY A 11 -13.46 1.15 -5.96
C GLY A 11 -12.35 0.19 -6.37
N ASP A 12 -11.71 0.44 -7.52
CA ASP A 12 -10.62 -0.39 -8.01
C ASP A 12 -9.36 -0.27 -7.14
N ALA A 13 -9.01 0.94 -6.70
CA ALA A 13 -7.87 1.18 -5.81
C ALA A 13 -8.03 0.56 -4.41
N LEU A 14 -9.26 0.40 -3.92
CA LEU A 14 -9.57 -0.19 -2.61
C LEU A 14 -9.77 -1.71 -2.67
N ARG A 15 -9.84 -2.30 -3.87
CA ARG A 15 -9.99 -3.74 -4.04
C ARG A 15 -8.62 -4.42 -3.95
N VAL A 16 -8.38 -5.05 -2.82
CA VAL A 16 -7.22 -5.94 -2.64
C VAL A 16 -7.57 -7.32 -3.16
N ALA A 17 -6.84 -7.81 -4.17
CA ALA A 17 -6.98 -9.16 -4.72
C ALA A 17 -5.97 -10.14 -4.09
N LYS A 18 -5.90 -10.18 -2.75
CA LYS A 18 -4.94 -11.00 -2.00
C LYS A 18 -5.64 -11.87 -0.95
N ASP A 19 -6.49 -12.78 -1.42
CA ASP A 19 -7.36 -13.61 -0.57
C ASP A 19 -6.60 -14.54 0.39
N THR A 20 -5.35 -14.86 0.08
CA THR A 20 -4.49 -15.72 0.90
C THR A 20 -3.58 -14.93 1.86
N MET A 21 -3.69 -13.61 1.87
CA MET A 21 -2.96 -12.75 2.80
C MET A 21 -3.70 -12.67 4.14
N VAL A 22 -3.02 -13.03 5.21
CA VAL A 22 -3.55 -12.99 6.58
C VAL A 22 -2.80 -11.91 7.36
N THR A 23 -3.50 -10.85 7.74
CA THR A 23 -2.93 -9.72 8.50
C THR A 23 -3.52 -9.63 9.90
N LYS A 24 -2.74 -9.11 10.86
CA LYS A 24 -3.22 -8.78 12.22
C LYS A 24 -3.97 -7.42 12.29
N GLY A 25 -4.09 -6.71 11.17
CA GLY A 25 -4.78 -5.42 11.10
C GLY A 25 -6.31 -5.53 11.19
N VAL A 26 -6.95 -4.40 11.50
CA VAL A 26 -8.42 -4.28 11.44
C VAL A 26 -8.85 -4.17 9.98
N ALA A 27 -9.70 -5.09 9.53
CA ALA A 27 -10.24 -5.04 8.17
C ALA A 27 -11.12 -3.80 7.97
N SER A 28 -11.01 -3.16 6.80
CA SER A 28 -11.88 -2.05 6.44
C SER A 28 -13.33 -2.49 6.31
N VAL A 29 -14.26 -1.69 6.84
CA VAL A 29 -15.70 -1.92 6.66
C VAL A 29 -16.12 -1.38 5.29
N ARG A 30 -16.62 -2.28 4.44
CA ARG A 30 -17.16 -1.90 3.12
C ARG A 30 -18.54 -1.26 3.30
N SER A 31 -18.69 -0.04 2.81
CA SER A 31 -19.96 0.69 2.81
C SER A 31 -20.27 1.21 1.40
N PRO A 32 -21.54 1.17 0.96
CA PRO A 32 -21.94 1.84 -0.26
C PRO A 32 -21.75 3.36 -0.10
N VAL A 33 -21.13 3.98 -1.09
CA VAL A 33 -20.85 5.42 -1.10
C VAL A 33 -21.46 6.07 -2.34
N ARG A 34 -21.80 7.35 -2.23
CA ARG A 34 -22.29 8.20 -3.32
C ARG A 34 -21.66 9.58 -3.25
N ASN A 35 -21.66 10.27 -4.38
CA ASN A 35 -21.20 11.65 -4.46
C ASN A 35 -22.33 12.61 -4.05
N LEU A 36 -21.99 13.72 -3.39
CA LEU A 36 -22.97 14.78 -3.11
C LEU A 36 -23.55 15.37 -4.41
N CYS A 37 -22.73 15.46 -5.47
CA CYS A 37 -23.18 15.94 -6.77
C CYS A 37 -24.25 15.04 -7.43
N ASP A 38 -24.41 13.78 -6.98
CA ASP A 38 -25.50 12.92 -7.47
C ASP A 38 -26.88 13.39 -6.96
N PHE A 39 -26.91 14.19 -5.89
CA PHE A 39 -28.13 14.75 -5.29
C PHE A 39 -28.30 16.22 -5.67
N ARG A 40 -27.20 16.96 -5.80
CA ARG A 40 -27.23 18.36 -6.20
C ARG A 40 -26.00 18.72 -7.04
N ALA A 41 -26.22 18.90 -8.34
CA ALA A 41 -25.15 19.00 -9.33
C ALA A 41 -24.33 20.32 -9.28
N ASP A 42 -24.85 21.35 -8.63
CA ASP A 42 -24.22 22.67 -8.52
C ASP A 42 -23.27 22.80 -7.31
N ILE A 43 -23.16 21.76 -6.47
CA ILE A 43 -22.23 21.76 -5.34
C ILE A 43 -20.80 21.79 -5.87
N THR A 44 -20.06 22.84 -5.49
CA THR A 44 -18.62 22.97 -5.73
C THR A 44 -17.82 22.77 -4.44
N HIS A 45 -16.51 22.60 -4.57
CA HIS A 45 -15.61 22.56 -3.42
C HIS A 45 -15.73 23.81 -2.55
N GLU A 46 -15.74 24.98 -3.18
CA GLU A 46 -15.81 26.29 -2.53
C GLU A 46 -17.12 26.43 -1.75
N SER A 47 -18.26 26.14 -2.38
CA SER A 47 -19.57 26.20 -1.71
C SER A 47 -19.67 25.25 -0.50
N PHE A 48 -19.02 24.09 -0.57
CA PHE A 48 -18.97 23.14 0.53
C PHE A 48 -18.09 23.65 1.69
N VAL A 49 -16.90 24.18 1.38
CA VAL A 49 -15.99 24.76 2.38
C VAL A 49 -16.66 25.94 3.08
N GLU A 50 -17.30 26.85 2.33
CA GLU A 50 -18.05 27.97 2.90
C GLU A 50 -19.15 27.51 3.86
N ALA A 51 -19.93 26.49 3.47
CA ALA A 51 -20.97 25.93 4.33
C ALA A 51 -20.43 25.31 5.62
N VAL A 52 -19.29 24.61 5.56
CA VAL A 52 -18.62 24.04 6.74
C VAL A 52 -18.07 25.13 7.66
N VAL A 53 -17.42 26.16 7.09
CA VAL A 53 -16.90 27.29 7.87
C VAL A 53 -18.04 28.03 8.57
N TRP A 54 -19.15 28.29 7.86
CA TRP A 54 -20.33 28.92 8.44
C TRP A 54 -20.90 28.09 9.59
N ALA A 55 -21.12 26.78 9.40
CA ALA A 55 -21.64 25.91 10.45
C ALA A 55 -20.72 25.84 11.68
N PHE A 56 -19.39 25.82 11.46
CA PHE A 56 -18.42 25.85 12.55
C PHE A 56 -18.47 27.17 13.32
N ARG A 57 -18.59 28.31 12.63
CA ARG A 57 -18.71 29.63 13.27
C ARG A 57 -19.98 29.75 14.10
N GLU A 58 -21.11 29.27 13.58
CA GLU A 58 -22.38 29.28 14.31
C GLU A 58 -22.29 28.43 15.59
N GLU A 59 -21.71 27.22 15.50
CA GLU A 59 -21.58 26.29 16.64
C GLU A 59 -20.64 26.82 17.74
N TYR A 60 -19.52 27.42 17.35
CA TYR A 60 -18.48 27.85 18.29
C TYR A 60 -18.45 29.35 18.56
N HIS A 61 -19.35 30.13 17.96
CA HIS A 61 -19.44 31.58 18.08
C HIS A 61 -18.13 32.31 17.72
N ILE A 62 -17.53 31.89 16.60
CA ILE A 62 -16.26 32.40 16.06
C ILE A 62 -16.55 33.36 14.91
N ASP A 63 -15.84 34.49 14.85
CA ASP A 63 -16.00 35.51 13.78
C ASP A 63 -14.65 35.93 13.15
N GLU A 64 -13.59 35.20 13.47
CA GLU A 64 -12.25 35.47 12.98
C GLU A 64 -12.14 35.26 11.46
N PRO A 65 -11.37 36.10 10.76
CA PRO A 65 -11.18 35.97 9.32
C PRO A 65 -10.44 34.66 8.98
N VAL A 66 -10.85 34.03 7.90
CA VAL A 66 -10.19 32.83 7.36
C VAL A 66 -8.74 33.16 7.03
N GLN A 67 -7.82 32.34 7.54
CA GLN A 67 -6.41 32.43 7.22
C GLN A 67 -6.08 31.47 6.08
N PHE A 68 -5.61 31.99 4.96
CA PHE A 68 -5.11 31.18 3.86
C PHE A 68 -3.64 30.86 4.12
N VAL A 69 -3.32 29.56 4.13
CA VAL A 69 -1.95 29.07 4.28
C VAL A 69 -1.50 28.50 2.94
N ASN A 70 -0.35 28.96 2.45
CA ASN A 70 0.30 28.39 1.28
C ASN A 70 1.51 27.51 1.66
N ASP A 71 2.03 26.74 0.71
CA ASP A 71 3.14 25.81 0.94
C ASP A 71 4.42 26.52 1.41
N GLU A 72 4.68 27.75 0.94
CA GLU A 72 5.85 28.54 1.34
C GLU A 72 5.78 28.95 2.82
N GLN A 73 4.62 29.40 3.29
CA GLN A 73 4.37 29.74 4.70
C GLN A 73 4.42 28.49 5.59
N ALA A 74 3.86 27.37 5.12
CA ALA A 74 3.86 26.12 5.85
C ALA A 74 5.28 25.57 6.02
N THR A 75 6.08 25.55 4.95
CA THR A 75 7.45 25.04 4.96
C THR A 75 8.45 25.95 5.70
N ALA A 76 8.11 27.22 5.94
CA ALA A 76 8.89 28.12 6.80
C ALA A 76 8.94 27.65 8.27
N ILE A 77 7.97 26.85 8.71
CA ILE A 77 7.92 26.28 10.06
C ILE A 77 8.70 24.96 10.07
N ASP A 78 9.81 24.90 10.83
CA ASP A 78 10.70 23.74 10.86
C ASP A 78 9.99 22.43 11.23
N TYR A 79 9.05 22.47 12.18
CA TYR A 79 8.24 21.29 12.54
C TYR A 79 7.43 20.76 11.35
N ILE A 80 6.76 21.63 10.61
CA ILE A 80 5.97 21.24 9.43
C ILE A 80 6.90 20.71 8.34
N ARG A 81 8.04 21.36 8.10
CA ARG A 81 9.02 20.91 7.12
C ARG A 81 9.55 19.51 7.43
N HIS A 82 9.89 19.24 8.69
CA HIS A 82 10.32 17.90 9.10
C HIS A 82 9.20 16.88 8.93
N GLY A 83 7.97 17.19 9.34
CA GLY A 83 6.82 16.32 9.12
C GLY A 83 6.59 16.01 7.64
N MET A 84 6.63 17.02 6.76
CA MET A 84 6.50 16.84 5.32
C MET A 84 7.60 15.94 4.73
N ALA A 85 8.83 16.01 5.25
CA ALA A 85 9.92 15.15 4.83
C ALA A 85 9.79 13.71 5.39
N GLU A 86 9.16 13.54 6.55
CA GLU A 86 8.92 12.23 7.18
C GLU A 86 7.76 11.47 6.52
N LEU A 87 6.67 12.15 6.11
CA LEU A 87 5.50 11.53 5.50
C LEU A 87 5.80 10.55 4.33
N PRO A 88 6.71 10.86 3.38
CA PRO A 88 7.08 9.94 2.30
C PRO A 88 8.13 8.89 2.72
N SER A 89 8.67 8.97 3.94
CA SER A 89 9.64 7.98 4.43
C SER A 89 9.00 6.60 4.51
N TRP A 90 9.83 5.56 4.37
CA TRP A 90 9.36 4.18 4.47
C TRP A 90 8.73 3.88 5.82
N ASP A 91 9.37 4.33 6.90
CA ASP A 91 8.95 4.06 8.28
C ASP A 91 7.56 4.63 8.57
N TRP A 92 7.23 5.75 7.92
CA TRP A 92 5.89 6.33 8.00
C TRP A 92 4.90 5.66 7.03
N ALA A 93 5.22 5.63 5.74
CA ALA A 93 4.29 5.18 4.69
C ALA A 93 3.96 3.68 4.79
N PHE A 94 4.93 2.85 5.17
CA PHE A 94 4.81 1.39 5.20
C PHE A 94 5.24 0.76 6.53
N GLY A 95 6.03 1.46 7.34
CA GLY A 95 6.51 0.95 8.64
C GLY A 95 5.38 0.69 9.63
N GLN A 96 4.21 1.32 9.47
CA GLN A 96 3.01 1.03 10.25
C GLN A 96 2.20 -0.16 9.75
N THR A 97 2.61 -0.80 8.64
CA THR A 97 1.93 -2.00 8.11
C THR A 97 1.96 -3.11 9.16
N PRO A 98 0.79 -3.59 9.62
CA PRO A 98 0.72 -4.70 10.58
C PRO A 98 1.39 -5.94 10.01
N GLU A 99 1.86 -6.80 10.91
CA GLU A 99 2.41 -8.10 10.53
C GLU A 99 1.39 -8.91 9.72
N PHE A 100 1.86 -9.53 8.64
CA PHE A 100 1.05 -10.40 7.80
C PHE A 100 1.84 -11.59 7.26
N THR A 101 1.12 -12.66 6.94
CA THR A 101 1.60 -13.77 6.13
C THR A 101 0.89 -13.80 4.79
N TYR A 102 1.56 -14.26 3.75
CA TYR A 102 1.01 -14.35 2.40
C TYR A 102 1.42 -15.66 1.74
N LYS A 103 0.42 -16.50 1.47
CA LYS A 103 0.64 -17.81 0.84
C LYS A 103 0.33 -17.74 -0.64
N LEU A 104 1.31 -18.07 -1.45
CA LEU A 104 1.24 -18.02 -2.91
C LEU A 104 1.47 -19.41 -3.48
N ARG A 105 0.83 -19.69 -4.62
CA ARG A 105 1.04 -20.93 -5.37
C ARG A 105 1.02 -20.62 -6.87
N GLN A 106 1.99 -21.18 -7.59
CA GLN A 106 2.11 -21.02 -9.04
C GLN A 106 2.57 -22.33 -9.68
N SER A 107 1.95 -22.67 -10.80
CA SER A 107 2.38 -23.78 -11.65
C SER A 107 3.32 -23.25 -12.73
N PHE A 108 4.52 -23.81 -12.79
CA PHE A 108 5.50 -23.59 -13.84
C PHE A 108 5.60 -24.83 -14.74
N SER A 109 6.25 -24.70 -15.90
CA SER A 109 6.45 -25.82 -16.84
C SER A 109 7.26 -26.98 -16.23
N TRP A 110 8.10 -26.67 -15.24
CA TRP A 110 8.99 -27.59 -14.55
C TRP A 110 8.47 -28.02 -13.17
N GLY A 111 7.34 -27.50 -12.69
CA GLY A 111 6.77 -27.91 -11.42
C GLY A 111 5.89 -26.86 -10.75
N ASP A 112 5.13 -27.30 -9.75
CA ASP A 112 4.36 -26.42 -8.87
C ASP A 112 5.25 -25.89 -7.74
N VAL A 113 5.17 -24.58 -7.49
CA VAL A 113 5.88 -23.91 -6.39
C VAL A 113 4.88 -23.26 -5.46
N THR A 114 5.11 -23.42 -4.16
CA THR A 114 4.42 -22.68 -3.10
C THR A 114 5.40 -21.75 -2.39
N ALA A 115 4.95 -20.53 -2.07
CA ALA A 115 5.69 -19.58 -1.27
C ALA A 115 4.89 -19.20 -0.01
N ASP A 116 5.53 -19.24 1.15
CA ASP A 116 4.99 -18.70 2.40
C ASP A 116 5.83 -17.48 2.80
N LEU A 117 5.27 -16.28 2.66
CA LEU A 117 5.96 -15.02 2.93
C LEU A 117 5.48 -14.45 4.27
N HIS A 118 6.41 -14.01 5.10
CA HIS A 118 6.13 -13.32 6.36
C HIS A 118 6.73 -11.92 6.33
N SER A 119 5.93 -10.89 6.64
CA SER A 119 6.35 -9.49 6.61
C SER A 119 5.86 -8.73 7.84
N ARG A 120 6.66 -7.74 8.27
CA ARG A 120 6.34 -6.81 9.35
C ARG A 120 6.97 -5.45 9.08
N HIS A 121 6.25 -4.36 9.34
CA HIS A 121 6.70 -2.99 9.03
C HIS A 121 7.04 -2.79 7.54
N GLY A 122 6.36 -3.54 6.67
CA GLY A 122 6.63 -3.60 5.24
C GLY A 122 7.94 -4.33 4.86
N ILE A 123 8.68 -4.90 5.82
CA ILE A 123 9.92 -5.62 5.57
C ILE A 123 9.66 -7.14 5.59
N ILE A 124 10.17 -7.84 4.57
CA ILE A 124 10.08 -9.29 4.46
C ILE A 124 11.01 -9.92 5.51
N LEU A 125 10.44 -10.66 6.45
CA LEU A 125 11.17 -11.37 7.50
C LEU A 125 11.63 -12.76 7.05
N SER A 126 10.79 -13.45 6.28
CA SER A 126 11.10 -14.73 5.65
C SER A 126 10.25 -14.96 4.40
N CYS A 127 10.77 -15.79 3.51
CA CYS A 127 10.04 -16.32 2.35
C CYS A 127 10.47 -17.77 2.15
N ASP A 128 9.59 -18.70 2.48
CA ASP A 128 9.84 -20.14 2.38
C ASP A 128 9.24 -20.67 1.07
N LEU A 129 10.12 -21.16 0.19
CA LEU A 129 9.75 -21.67 -1.13
C LEU A 129 9.95 -23.18 -1.20
N VAL A 130 8.95 -23.88 -1.73
CA VAL A 130 8.95 -25.34 -1.88
C VAL A 130 8.40 -25.72 -3.25
N ALA A 131 9.13 -26.57 -3.97
CA ALA A 131 8.64 -27.25 -5.17
C ALA A 131 7.96 -28.57 -4.79
N ALA A 132 6.85 -28.91 -5.45
CA ALA A 132 6.06 -30.10 -5.12
C ALA A 132 6.82 -31.43 -5.25
N ASP A 133 7.80 -31.50 -6.15
CA ASP A 133 8.64 -32.68 -6.37
C ASP A 133 10.00 -32.61 -5.65
N GLY A 134 10.25 -31.54 -4.88
CA GLY A 134 11.50 -31.30 -4.16
C GLY A 134 12.71 -30.99 -5.06
N THR A 135 12.51 -30.87 -6.38
CA THR A 135 13.56 -30.45 -7.30
C THR A 135 13.89 -28.97 -7.07
N MET A 136 15.10 -28.54 -7.43
CA MET A 136 15.51 -27.13 -7.39
C MET A 136 15.43 -26.46 -6.00
N GLN A 137 15.30 -27.23 -4.92
CA GLN A 137 15.14 -26.70 -3.56
C GLN A 137 16.28 -25.74 -3.14
N ARG A 138 17.50 -25.97 -3.65
CA ARG A 138 18.64 -25.07 -3.39
C ARG A 138 18.44 -23.70 -4.03
N ASP A 139 18.03 -23.66 -5.29
CA ASP A 139 17.77 -22.42 -6.02
C ASP A 139 16.62 -21.64 -5.36
N LEU A 140 15.54 -22.34 -4.98
CA LEU A 140 14.42 -21.76 -4.23
C LEU A 140 14.83 -21.20 -2.86
N GLN A 141 15.73 -21.89 -2.14
CA GLN A 141 16.28 -21.38 -0.89
C GLN A 141 17.12 -20.11 -1.10
N THR A 142 17.89 -20.04 -2.19
CA THR A 142 18.63 -18.82 -2.55
C THR A 142 17.69 -17.65 -2.81
N VAL A 143 16.60 -17.88 -3.56
CA VAL A 143 15.55 -16.88 -3.80
C VAL A 143 14.92 -16.39 -2.50
N GLY A 144 14.50 -17.32 -1.63
CA GLY A 144 13.86 -16.98 -0.36
C GLY A 144 14.80 -16.21 0.59
N ALA A 145 16.07 -16.61 0.65
CA ALA A 145 17.09 -15.93 1.46
C ALA A 145 17.37 -14.51 0.96
N ALA A 146 17.36 -14.29 -0.35
CA ALA A 146 17.55 -12.99 -0.96
C ALA A 146 16.42 -11.98 -0.70
N LEU A 147 15.19 -12.47 -0.48
CA LEU A 147 14.05 -11.62 -0.14
C LEU A 147 14.08 -11.14 1.31
N ARG A 148 14.81 -11.84 2.19
CA ARG A 148 14.87 -11.48 3.61
C ARG A 148 15.52 -10.11 3.80
N GLY A 149 14.82 -9.24 4.53
CA GLY A 149 15.23 -7.86 4.78
C GLY A 149 14.84 -6.87 3.69
N GLN A 150 14.30 -7.35 2.56
CA GLN A 150 13.83 -6.47 1.49
C GLN A 150 12.47 -5.85 1.80
N LYS A 151 12.20 -4.72 1.16
CA LYS A 151 10.94 -3.99 1.23
C LYS A 151 9.87 -4.69 0.40
N TYR A 152 8.78 -5.13 1.03
CA TYR A 152 7.65 -5.75 0.34
C TYR A 152 7.07 -4.79 -0.71
N GLY A 153 6.96 -5.26 -1.95
CA GLY A 153 6.49 -4.45 -3.10
C GLY A 153 7.58 -3.62 -3.79
N PHE A 154 8.79 -3.52 -3.22
CA PHE A 154 9.91 -2.72 -3.72
C PHE A 154 11.23 -3.50 -3.65
N VAL A 155 11.20 -4.77 -4.08
CA VAL A 155 12.36 -5.64 -4.03
C VAL A 155 13.33 -5.30 -5.17
N ASP A 156 14.62 -5.12 -4.85
CA ASP A 156 15.66 -4.77 -5.82
C ASP A 156 15.86 -5.83 -6.92
N ASP A 157 15.91 -5.40 -8.18
CA ASP A 157 16.25 -6.28 -9.32
C ASP A 157 17.70 -6.82 -9.29
N LYS A 158 18.54 -6.24 -8.44
CA LYS A 158 20.00 -6.48 -8.40
C LYS A 158 20.44 -7.42 -7.28
N VAL A 159 19.60 -8.34 -6.81
CA VAL A 159 20.11 -9.34 -5.87
C VAL A 159 21.03 -10.32 -6.62
N GLU A 160 22.33 -10.06 -6.52
CA GLU A 160 23.38 -10.88 -7.12
C GLU A 160 23.19 -12.35 -6.73
N GLY A 161 23.10 -13.24 -7.72
CA GLY A 161 23.04 -14.69 -7.54
C GLY A 161 21.64 -15.33 -7.52
N VAL A 162 20.56 -14.56 -7.42
CA VAL A 162 19.18 -15.10 -7.37
C VAL A 162 18.66 -15.57 -8.72
N ALA A 163 19.30 -15.09 -9.79
CA ALA A 163 18.95 -15.31 -11.18
C ALA A 163 20.02 -16.16 -11.91
N ALA A 164 20.66 -17.10 -11.20
CA ALA A 164 21.70 -17.94 -11.79
C ALA A 164 21.14 -18.98 -12.78
N THR A 165 19.92 -19.46 -12.53
CA THR A 165 19.21 -20.44 -13.36
C THR A 165 17.89 -19.86 -13.87
N ASP A 166 17.39 -20.36 -15.00
CA ASP A 166 16.11 -19.89 -15.59
C ASP A 166 14.91 -20.12 -14.64
N PRO A 167 14.78 -21.26 -13.94
CA PRO A 167 13.70 -21.47 -12.96
C PRO A 167 13.72 -20.45 -11.80
N ALA A 168 14.90 -20.12 -11.26
CA ALA A 168 15.02 -19.15 -10.18
C ALA A 168 14.60 -17.74 -10.64
N ARG A 169 14.90 -17.38 -11.90
CA ARG A 169 14.42 -16.13 -12.53
C ARG A 169 12.91 -16.11 -12.67
N GLU A 170 12.31 -17.20 -13.15
CA GLU A 170 10.85 -17.29 -13.31
C GLU A 170 10.13 -17.11 -11.95
N VAL A 171 10.63 -17.76 -10.89
CA VAL A 171 10.08 -17.62 -9.54
C VAL A 171 10.27 -16.20 -9.01
N TRP A 172 11.45 -15.59 -9.20
CA TRP A 172 11.71 -14.22 -8.79
C TRP A 172 10.74 -13.23 -9.45
N SER A 173 10.61 -13.28 -10.77
CA SER A 173 9.70 -12.41 -11.51
C SER A 173 8.23 -12.65 -11.18
N TRP A 174 7.85 -13.89 -10.83
CA TRP A 174 6.53 -14.18 -10.31
C TRP A 174 6.30 -13.50 -8.96
N LEU A 175 7.19 -13.68 -7.98
CA LEU A 175 7.06 -13.07 -6.65
C LEU A 175 7.04 -11.55 -6.70
N GLN A 176 7.88 -10.91 -7.53
CA GLN A 176 7.86 -9.47 -7.73
C GLN A 176 6.47 -8.99 -8.20
N ARG A 177 5.85 -9.70 -9.14
CA ARG A 177 4.52 -9.36 -9.66
C ARG A 177 3.44 -9.46 -8.59
N GLU A 178 3.43 -10.55 -7.82
CA GLU A 178 2.45 -10.76 -6.73
C GLU A 178 2.60 -9.74 -5.59
N MET A 179 3.83 -9.27 -5.36
CA MET A 179 4.09 -8.24 -4.35
C MET A 179 3.69 -6.84 -4.83
N SER A 180 3.81 -6.55 -6.13
CA SER A 180 3.49 -5.25 -6.73
C SER A 180 2.04 -5.09 -7.19
N SER A 181 1.29 -6.19 -7.38
CA SER A 181 -0.16 -6.17 -7.60
C SER A 181 -0.94 -5.85 -6.33
#